data_AF-A0A3N5UN25-F1
#
_entry.id   AF-A0A3N5UN25-F1
#
_cell.length_a   1.000
_cell.length_b   1.000
_cell.length_c   1.000
_cell.angle_alpha   90.00
_cell.angle_beta   90.00
_cell.angle_gamma   90.00
#
_symmetry.space_group_name_H-M   'P 1'
#
loop_
_entity.id
_entity.type
_entity.pdbx_description
1 polymer ?
#
loop_
_entity_poly.entity_id
_entity_poly.type
_entity_poly.pdbx_seq_one_letter_code
_entity_poly.pdbx_strand_id
1 'polypeptide(L)'
;MILLHIIGGLVGLTSGAVALSARKGAKLHRKSGMIFVYAMLVLSASGALMAALKPERISVIAGMLTFYLVTTALLTVRRPVQGSRWMDISAMWFALMIGILSITFGLQALSSPTGEIDGFPPALGFIFSTVILLAALGDARMLLAQGIQGAQRIARHLWRMCFALFIAA
;
A
#
# COMPACT_ATOMS: atom_id res chain seq x y z
N MET A 1 -14.95 3.29 14.67
CA MET A 1 -13.79 3.10 13.77
C MET A 1 -12.63 2.36 14.41
N ILE A 2 -12.21 2.71 15.64
CA ILE A 2 -11.08 2.07 16.34
C ILE A 2 -11.22 0.54 16.45
N LEU A 3 -12.38 0.04 16.91
CA LEU A 3 -12.60 -1.42 17.03
C LEU A 3 -12.43 -2.14 15.68
N LEU A 4 -12.98 -1.58 14.60
CA LEU A 4 -12.86 -2.11 13.25
C LEU A 4 -11.40 -2.11 12.78
N HIS A 5 -10.64 -1.05 13.08
CA HIS A 5 -9.21 -0.96 12.77
C HIS A 5 -8.40 -2.04 13.51
N ILE A 6 -8.63 -2.20 14.82
CA ILE A 6 -7.93 -3.19 15.66
C ILE A 6 -8.24 -4.62 15.18
N ILE A 7 -9.52 -4.93 14.96
CA ILE A 7 -9.93 -6.25 14.46
C ILE A 7 -9.33 -6.50 13.07
N GLY A 8 -9.37 -5.49 12.18
CA GLY A 8 -8.71 -5.57 10.87
C GLY A 8 -7.22 -5.87 10.98
N GLY A 9 -6.52 -5.24 11.92
CA GLY A 9 -5.10 -5.48 12.20
C GLY A 9 -4.83 -6.90 12.69
N LEU A 10 -5.59 -7.37 13.68
CA LEU A 10 -5.44 -8.73 14.23
C LEU A 10 -5.72 -9.81 13.18
N VAL A 11 -6.80 -9.65 12.40
CA VAL A 11 -7.11 -10.56 11.29
C VAL A 11 -6.02 -10.49 10.22
N GLY A 12 -5.53 -9.30 9.91
CA GLY A 12 -4.42 -9.09 8.97
C GLY A 12 -3.16 -9.83 9.42
N LEU A 13 -2.66 -9.59 10.63
CA LEU A 13 -1.45 -10.22 11.14
C LEU A 13 -1.56 -11.75 11.18
N THR A 14 -2.67 -12.28 11.70
CA THR A 14 -2.87 -13.74 11.82
C THR A 14 -3.00 -14.41 10.44
N SER A 15 -3.84 -13.86 9.55
CA SER A 15 -3.99 -14.41 8.20
C SER A 15 -2.74 -14.25 7.33
N GLY A 16 -1.99 -13.15 7.51
CA GLY A 16 -0.70 -12.89 6.88
C GLY A 16 0.36 -13.90 7.32
N ALA A 17 0.49 -14.17 8.63
CA ALA A 17 1.40 -15.17 9.16
C ALA A 17 1.09 -16.58 8.60
N VAL A 18 -0.20 -16.95 8.53
CA VAL A 18 -0.64 -18.21 7.91
C VAL A 18 -0.29 -18.23 6.42
N ALA A 19 -0.52 -17.14 5.69
CA ALA A 19 -0.21 -17.05 4.26
C ALA A 19 1.30 -17.17 3.96
N LEU A 20 2.16 -16.59 4.81
CA LEU A 20 3.62 -16.68 4.70
C LEU A 20 4.14 -18.08 5.00
N SER A 21 3.55 -18.76 5.98
CA SER A 21 3.93 -20.12 6.40
C SER A 21 3.41 -21.20 5.44
N ALA A 22 2.31 -20.94 4.74
CA ALA A 22 1.73 -21.88 3.79
C ALA A 22 2.58 -22.04 2.50
N ARG A 23 2.45 -23.21 1.85
CA ARG A 23 3.05 -23.46 0.52
C ARG A 23 2.45 -22.50 -0.51
N LYS A 24 3.31 -21.77 -1.21
CA LYS A 24 2.93 -20.71 -2.14
C LYS A 24 2.13 -21.32 -3.29
N GLY A 25 0.97 -20.73 -3.60
CA GLY A 25 0.03 -21.24 -4.60
C GLY A 25 -0.90 -22.37 -4.14
N ALA A 26 -0.71 -22.97 -2.96
CA ALA A 26 -1.63 -23.96 -2.41
C ALA A 26 -2.96 -23.31 -1.96
N LYS A 27 -4.02 -24.13 -1.80
CA LYS A 27 -5.35 -23.65 -1.39
C LYS A 27 -5.32 -22.84 -0.09
N LEU A 28 -4.50 -23.26 0.89
CA LEU A 28 -4.37 -22.56 2.17
C LEU A 28 -3.80 -21.14 1.98
N HIS A 29 -2.66 -21.01 1.28
CA HIS A 29 -2.06 -19.70 0.96
C HIS A 29 -3.03 -18.78 0.21
N ARG A 30 -3.79 -19.31 -0.76
CA ARG A 30 -4.77 -18.52 -1.52
C ARG A 30 -5.92 -18.04 -0.64
N LYS A 31 -6.46 -18.90 0.23
CA LYS A 31 -7.57 -18.53 1.14
C LYS A 31 -7.11 -17.54 2.20
N SER A 32 -6.03 -17.84 2.92
CA SER A 32 -5.50 -16.94 3.96
C SER A 32 -5.01 -15.62 3.38
N GLY A 33 -4.33 -15.65 2.23
CA GLY A 33 -3.91 -14.46 1.50
C GLY A 33 -5.08 -13.57 1.07
N MET A 34 -6.23 -14.15 0.70
CA MET A 34 -7.41 -13.35 0.38
C MET A 34 -8.04 -12.69 1.62
N ILE A 35 -8.08 -13.41 2.75
CA ILE A 35 -8.52 -12.83 4.03
C ILE A 35 -7.60 -11.68 4.42
N PHE A 36 -6.28 -11.89 4.34
CA PHE A 36 -5.26 -10.88 4.57
C PHE A 36 -5.50 -9.62 3.74
N VAL A 37 -5.74 -9.76 2.45
CA VAL A 37 -5.99 -8.61 1.56
C VAL A 37 -7.20 -7.80 2.02
N TYR A 38 -8.34 -8.44 2.29
CA TYR A 38 -9.53 -7.70 2.72
C TYR A 38 -9.34 -7.05 4.09
N ALA A 39 -8.68 -7.73 5.02
CA ALA A 39 -8.34 -7.17 6.32
C ALA A 39 -7.43 -5.95 6.19
N MET A 40 -6.41 -6.02 5.34
CA MET A 40 -5.50 -4.91 5.06
C MET A 40 -6.19 -3.70 4.41
N LEU A 41 -7.11 -3.91 3.47
CA LEU A 41 -7.87 -2.80 2.87
C LEU A 41 -8.74 -2.08 3.90
N VAL A 42 -9.39 -2.84 4.80
CA VAL A 42 -10.18 -2.29 5.90
C VAL A 42 -9.29 -1.56 6.91
N LEU A 43 -8.16 -2.16 7.28
CA LEU A 43 -7.17 -1.59 8.20
C LEU A 43 -6.62 -0.27 7.65
N SER A 44 -6.13 -0.27 6.41
CA SER A 44 -5.49 0.91 5.81
C SER A 44 -6.48 2.04 5.54
N ALA A 45 -7.70 1.73 5.09
CA ALA A 45 -8.75 2.73 4.90
C ALA A 45 -9.22 3.35 6.23
N SER A 46 -9.45 2.52 7.25
CA SER A 46 -9.82 3.02 8.58
C SER A 46 -8.69 3.81 9.24
N GLY A 47 -7.43 3.38 9.07
CA GLY A 47 -6.24 4.08 9.56
C GLY A 47 -6.06 5.44 8.92
N ALA A 48 -6.14 5.51 7.58
CA ALA A 48 -6.07 6.77 6.84
C ALA A 48 -7.20 7.73 7.26
N LEU A 49 -8.42 7.23 7.45
CA LEU A 49 -9.54 8.06 7.89
C LEU A 49 -9.35 8.57 9.32
N MET A 50 -8.93 7.72 10.26
CA MET A 50 -8.65 8.15 11.63
C MET A 50 -7.52 9.17 11.69
N ALA A 51 -6.47 8.98 10.88
CA ALA A 51 -5.38 9.93 10.76
C ALA A 51 -5.84 11.25 10.13
N ALA A 52 -6.77 11.24 9.17
CA ALA A 52 -7.29 12.45 8.55
C ALA A 52 -8.21 13.26 9.48
N LEU A 53 -8.82 12.61 10.48
CA LEU A 53 -9.58 13.27 11.54
C LEU A 53 -8.69 13.86 12.65
N LYS A 54 -7.37 13.63 12.57
CA LYS A 54 -6.35 14.18 13.46
C LYS A 54 -5.35 14.99 12.62
N PRO A 55 -4.53 15.86 13.21
CA PRO A 55 -3.44 16.50 12.49
C PRO A 55 -2.27 15.50 12.36
N GLU A 56 -2.45 14.44 11.57
CA GLU A 56 -1.50 13.31 11.47
C GLU A 56 -1.18 13.00 9.99
N ARG A 57 -0.64 13.99 9.27
CA ARG A 57 -0.56 13.97 7.79
C ARG A 57 0.26 12.79 7.25
N ILE A 58 1.39 12.47 7.88
CA ILE A 58 2.26 11.36 7.46
C ILE A 58 1.55 10.01 7.63
N SER A 59 0.76 9.85 8.70
CA SER A 59 -0.04 8.65 8.94
C SER A 59 -1.15 8.48 7.88
N VAL A 60 -1.75 9.57 7.40
CA VAL A 60 -2.69 9.54 6.27
C VAL A 60 -2.01 8.97 5.02
N ILE A 61 -0.81 9.47 4.70
CA ILE A 61 -0.02 8.99 3.55
C ILE A 61 0.31 7.50 3.69
N ALA A 62 0.74 7.05 4.87
CA ALA A 62 1.04 5.65 5.13
C ALA A 62 -0.18 4.74 4.87
N GLY A 63 -1.37 5.14 5.34
CA GLY A 63 -2.61 4.41 5.11
C GLY A 63 -3.02 4.39 3.63
N MET A 64 -2.90 5.53 2.92
CA MET A 64 -3.19 5.61 1.49
C MET A 64 -2.23 4.78 0.63
N LEU A 65 -0.93 4.84 0.93
CA LEU A 65 0.10 4.02 0.28
C LEU A 65 -0.19 2.53 0.48
N THR A 66 -0.49 2.11 1.71
CA THR A 66 -0.81 0.72 2.03
C THR A 66 -2.04 0.25 1.25
N PHE A 67 -3.11 1.05 1.24
CA PHE A 67 -4.33 0.74 0.49
C PHE A 67 -4.03 0.57 -1.02
N TYR A 68 -3.25 1.48 -1.59
CA TYR A 68 -2.83 1.43 -2.99
C TYR A 68 -2.00 0.18 -3.30
N LEU A 69 -0.98 -0.15 -2.48
CA LEU A 69 -0.12 -1.33 -2.67
C LEU A 69 -0.94 -2.62 -2.63
N VAL A 70 -1.82 -2.77 -1.65
CA VAL A 70 -2.66 -3.97 -1.49
C VAL A 70 -3.64 -4.12 -2.65
N THR A 71 -4.29 -3.03 -3.05
CA THR A 71 -5.26 -3.04 -4.16
C THR A 71 -4.59 -3.45 -5.47
N THR A 72 -3.46 -2.83 -5.80
CA THR A 72 -2.74 -3.11 -7.05
C THR A 72 -2.06 -4.49 -7.04
N ALA A 73 -1.61 -4.97 -5.87
CA ALA A 73 -1.12 -6.34 -5.72
C ALA A 73 -2.24 -7.38 -5.91
N LEU A 74 -3.48 -7.07 -5.49
CA LEU A 74 -4.65 -7.93 -5.74
C LEU A 74 -5.01 -7.96 -7.23
N LEU A 75 -5.04 -6.79 -7.89
CA LEU A 75 -5.31 -6.68 -9.33
C LEU A 75 -4.32 -7.49 -10.16
N THR A 76 -3.04 -7.49 -9.75
CA THR A 76 -1.97 -8.29 -10.37
C THR A 76 -2.25 -9.80 -10.40
N VAL A 77 -2.98 -10.33 -9.41
CA VAL A 77 -3.23 -11.78 -9.28
C VAL A 77 -4.61 -12.18 -9.80
N ARG A 78 -5.62 -11.31 -9.69
CA ARG A 78 -7.02 -11.65 -10.02
C ARG A 78 -7.41 -11.48 -11.48
N ARG A 79 -6.71 -10.66 -12.28
CA ARG A 79 -7.21 -10.28 -13.62
C ARG A 79 -6.17 -10.46 -14.72
N PRO A 80 -6.55 -10.93 -15.92
CA PRO A 80 -5.75 -10.70 -17.11
C PRO A 80 -5.72 -9.18 -17.38
N VAL A 81 -4.52 -8.63 -17.57
CA VAL A 81 -4.23 -7.18 -17.62
C VAL A 81 -5.17 -6.39 -18.55
N GLN A 82 -5.68 -7.02 -19.61
CA GLN A 82 -6.48 -6.34 -20.64
C GLN A 82 -7.82 -5.75 -20.14
N GLY A 83 -8.45 -6.34 -19.12
CA GLY A 83 -9.76 -5.87 -18.62
C GLY A 83 -9.71 -4.72 -17.60
N SER A 84 -8.52 -4.30 -17.16
CA SER A 84 -8.37 -3.44 -15.96
C SER A 84 -7.57 -2.16 -16.20
N ARG A 85 -7.28 -1.81 -17.46
CA ARG A 85 -6.38 -0.70 -17.82
C ARG A 85 -6.77 0.63 -17.17
N TRP A 86 -8.06 0.95 -17.10
CA TRP A 86 -8.53 2.20 -16.48
C TRP A 86 -8.26 2.21 -14.97
N MET A 87 -8.46 1.09 -14.27
CA MET A 87 -8.18 0.99 -12.83
C MET A 87 -6.68 1.10 -12.53
N ASP A 88 -5.84 0.48 -13.37
CA ASP A 88 -4.38 0.59 -13.24
C ASP A 88 -3.91 2.04 -13.49
N ILE A 89 -4.50 2.73 -14.47
CA ILE A 89 -4.24 4.16 -14.73
C ILE A 89 -4.71 5.01 -13.54
N SER A 90 -5.92 4.80 -13.03
CA SER A 90 -6.45 5.54 -11.87
C SER A 90 -5.60 5.31 -10.62
N ALA A 91 -5.17 4.07 -10.37
CA ALA A 91 -4.30 3.73 -9.25
C ALA A 91 -2.92 4.39 -9.39
N MET A 92 -2.35 4.43 -10.60
CA MET A 92 -1.09 5.11 -10.88
C MET A 92 -1.20 6.63 -10.63
N TRP A 93 -2.24 7.28 -11.13
CA TRP A 93 -2.46 8.71 -10.88
C TRP A 93 -2.69 9.01 -9.40
N PHE A 94 -3.46 8.16 -8.70
CA PHE A 94 -3.63 8.23 -7.26
C PHE A 94 -2.28 8.16 -6.54
N ALA A 95 -1.42 7.20 -6.91
CA ALA A 95 -0.06 7.06 -6.38
C ALA A 95 0.78 8.32 -6.63
N LEU A 96 0.79 8.86 -7.84
CA LEU A 96 1.53 10.09 -8.14
C LEU A 96 1.08 11.27 -7.27
N MET A 97 -0.23 11.44 -7.10
CA MET A 97 -0.79 12.49 -6.25
C MET A 97 -0.33 12.34 -4.79
N ILE A 98 -0.46 11.15 -4.19
CA ILE A 98 -0.03 10.93 -2.81
C ILE A 98 1.49 11.02 -2.65
N GLY A 99 2.27 10.68 -3.68
CA GLY A 99 3.73 10.79 -3.68
C GLY A 99 4.18 12.24 -3.64
N ILE A 100 3.55 13.12 -4.43
CA ILE A 100 3.79 14.55 -4.40
C ILE A 100 3.44 15.13 -3.02
N LEU A 101 2.27 14.77 -2.47
CA LEU A 101 1.86 15.21 -1.12
C LEU A 101 2.85 14.73 -0.04
N SER A 102 3.37 13.51 -0.16
CA SER A 102 4.37 12.99 0.78
C SER A 102 5.68 13.76 0.73
N ILE A 103 6.13 14.18 -0.46
CA ILE A 103 7.32 15.02 -0.63
C ILE A 103 7.09 16.40 -0.01
N THR A 104 5.94 17.02 -0.27
CA THR A 104 5.65 18.35 0.26
C THR A 104 5.59 18.35 1.79
N PHE A 105 5.02 17.30 2.40
CA PHE A 105 5.05 17.16 3.87
C PHE A 105 6.47 16.91 4.41
N GLY A 106 7.31 16.13 3.72
CA GLY A 106 8.72 15.98 4.09
C GLY A 106 9.49 17.30 4.03
N LEU A 107 9.27 18.11 2.99
CA LEU A 107 9.89 19.44 2.87
C LEU A 107 9.38 20.43 3.92
N GLN A 108 8.07 20.37 4.24
CA GLN A 108 7.49 21.19 5.31
C GLN A 108 8.09 20.82 6.68
N ALA A 109 8.29 19.53 6.94
CA ALA A 109 8.93 19.07 8.17
C ALA A 109 10.38 19.58 8.28
N LEU A 110 11.17 19.54 7.19
CA LEU A 110 12.52 20.11 7.18
C LEU A 110 12.55 21.63 7.44
N SER A 111 11.52 22.33 7.00
CA SER A 111 11.44 23.79 7.09
C SER A 111 10.77 24.27 8.37
N SER A 112 10.29 23.36 9.23
CA SER A 112 9.63 23.72 10.47
C SER A 112 10.65 24.03 11.58
N PRO A 113 10.31 24.91 12.55
CA PRO A 113 11.22 25.24 13.65
C PRO A 113 11.63 24.03 14.50
N THR A 114 10.80 22.99 14.55
CA THR A 114 11.05 21.76 15.30
C THR A 114 11.75 20.69 14.47
N GLY A 115 11.89 20.88 13.15
CA GLY A 115 12.39 19.86 12.24
C GLY A 115 11.42 18.69 12.03
N GLU A 116 10.14 18.86 12.40
CA GLU A 116 9.10 17.82 12.34
C GLU A 116 7.78 18.39 11.79
N ILE A 117 6.90 17.50 11.32
CA ILE A 117 5.51 17.81 11.02
C ILE A 117 4.62 16.83 11.77
N ASP A 118 3.68 17.34 12.57
CA ASP A 118 2.76 16.50 13.35
C ASP A 118 3.47 15.46 14.25
N GLY A 119 4.68 15.78 14.74
CA GLY A 119 5.50 14.86 15.55
C GLY A 119 6.27 13.80 14.74
N PHE A 120 6.25 13.88 13.40
CA PHE A 120 7.00 12.97 12.53
C PHE A 120 8.26 13.60 11.96
N PRO A 121 9.36 12.84 11.87
CA PRO A 121 10.58 13.30 11.22
C PRO A 121 10.39 13.39 9.69
N PRO A 122 11.14 14.28 9.00
CA PRO A 122 11.02 14.50 7.57
C PRO A 122 11.33 13.26 6.73
N ALA A 123 12.20 12.40 7.26
CA ALA A 123 12.62 11.15 6.62
C ALA A 123 11.45 10.25 6.23
N LEU A 124 10.38 10.19 7.03
CA LEU A 124 9.22 9.35 6.72
C LEU A 124 8.47 9.82 5.46
N GLY A 125 8.34 11.14 5.29
CA GLY A 125 7.75 11.73 4.08
C GLY A 125 8.55 11.37 2.82
N PHE A 126 9.88 11.39 2.91
CA PHE A 126 10.74 10.99 1.80
C PHE A 126 10.70 9.48 1.52
N ILE A 127 10.81 8.64 2.56
CA ILE A 127 10.75 7.17 2.41
C ILE A 127 9.44 6.75 1.74
N PHE A 128 8.30 7.22 2.23
CA PHE A 128 7.02 6.89 1.62
C PHE A 128 6.93 7.41 0.20
N SER A 129 7.38 8.65 -0.07
CA SER A 129 7.38 9.17 -1.44
C SER A 129 8.21 8.32 -2.41
N THR A 130 9.40 7.87 -2.00
CA THR A 130 10.26 7.02 -2.82
C THR A 130 9.54 5.72 -3.17
N VAL A 131 8.92 5.08 -2.18
CA VAL A 131 8.20 3.82 -2.40
C VAL A 131 6.97 4.02 -3.29
N ILE A 132 6.20 5.07 -3.06
CA ILE A 132 5.04 5.43 -3.88
C ILE A 132 5.46 5.66 -5.33
N LEU A 133 6.51 6.45 -5.57
CA LEU A 133 6.99 6.77 -6.91
C LEU A 133 7.58 5.54 -7.62
N LEU A 134 8.31 4.68 -6.91
CA LEU A 134 8.78 3.40 -7.46
C LEU A 134 7.61 2.50 -7.86
N ALA A 135 6.53 2.47 -7.07
CA ALA A 135 5.32 1.74 -7.41
C ALA A 135 4.64 2.31 -8.66
N ALA A 136 4.47 3.64 -8.73
CA ALA A 136 3.87 4.32 -9.88
C ALA A 136 4.70 4.13 -11.16
N LEU A 137 6.03 4.21 -11.07
CA LEU A 137 6.93 3.90 -12.19
C LEU A 137 6.79 2.44 -12.65
N GLY A 138 6.62 1.51 -11.72
CA GLY A 138 6.32 0.11 -12.04
C GLY A 138 4.98 -0.06 -12.77
N ASP A 139 3.97 0.71 -12.38
CA ASP A 139 2.65 0.71 -13.05
C ASP A 139 2.73 1.30 -14.46
N ALA A 140 3.47 2.41 -14.64
CA ALA A 140 3.72 2.99 -15.95
C ALA A 140 4.41 1.99 -16.88
N ARG A 141 5.47 1.32 -16.42
CA ARG A 141 6.16 0.28 -17.19
C ARG A 141 5.24 -0.86 -17.59
N MET A 142 4.40 -1.33 -16.67
CA MET A 142 3.41 -2.37 -16.96
C MET A 142 2.39 -1.93 -18.01
N LEU A 143 1.87 -0.70 -17.88
CA LEU A 143 0.88 -0.13 -18.81
C LEU A 143 1.46 0.04 -20.22
N LEU A 144 2.72 0.49 -20.32
CA LEU A 144 3.44 0.60 -21.59
C LEU A 144 3.71 -0.77 -22.22
N ALA A 145 4.05 -1.78 -21.41
CA ALA A 145 4.25 -3.16 -21.87
C ALA A 145 2.94 -3.91 -22.16
N GLN A 146 1.78 -3.27 -21.98
CA GLN A 146 0.45 -3.90 -22.10
C GLN A 146 0.24 -5.12 -21.19
N GLY A 147 1.02 -5.20 -20.11
CA GLY A 147 0.92 -6.22 -19.08
C GLY A 147 2.22 -6.88 -18.67
N ILE A 148 2.10 -7.75 -17.67
CA ILE A 148 3.21 -8.52 -17.09
C ILE A 148 2.77 -9.97 -16.89
N GLN A 149 3.70 -10.91 -17.09
CA GLN A 149 3.45 -12.34 -16.96
C GLN A 149 4.56 -13.03 -16.15
N GLY A 150 4.33 -14.29 -15.76
CA GLY A 150 5.33 -15.13 -15.10
C GLY A 150 5.96 -14.49 -13.86
N ALA A 151 7.30 -14.46 -13.83
CA ALA A 151 8.09 -13.99 -12.70
C ALA A 151 7.84 -12.52 -12.34
N GLN A 152 7.66 -11.64 -13.34
CA GLN A 152 7.40 -10.21 -13.10
C GLN A 152 6.07 -9.98 -12.37
N ARG A 153 5.05 -10.79 -12.69
CA ARG A 153 3.75 -10.76 -12.01
C ARG A 153 3.88 -11.16 -10.53
N ILE A 154 4.66 -12.19 -10.25
CA ILE A 154 4.92 -12.66 -8.88
C ILE A 154 5.74 -11.62 -8.12
N ALA A 155 6.78 -11.05 -8.73
CA ALA A 155 7.58 -10.00 -8.13
C ALA A 155 6.71 -8.80 -7.73
N ARG A 156 5.92 -8.25 -8.68
CA ARG A 156 4.99 -7.12 -8.41
C ARG A 156 4.04 -7.41 -7.26
N HIS A 157 3.45 -8.61 -7.23
CA HIS A 157 2.56 -9.00 -6.13
C HIS A 157 3.31 -9.09 -4.79
N LEU A 158 4.45 -9.78 -4.76
CA LEU A 158 5.17 -10.09 -3.52
C LEU A 158 5.71 -8.82 -2.85
N TRP A 159 6.43 -7.97 -3.59
CA TRP A 159 7.04 -6.79 -2.96
C TRP A 159 5.99 -5.81 -2.43
N ARG A 160 4.88 -5.63 -3.16
CA ARG A 160 3.78 -4.75 -2.72
C ARG A 160 3.07 -5.30 -1.48
N MET A 161 2.84 -6.61 -1.40
CA MET A 161 2.25 -7.23 -0.21
C MET A 161 3.18 -7.19 0.99
N CYS A 162 4.48 -7.48 0.79
CA CYS A 162 5.46 -7.44 1.88
C CYS A 162 5.66 -6.02 2.42
N PHE A 163 5.75 -5.02 1.55
CA PHE A 163 5.90 -3.63 1.99
C PHE A 163 4.62 -3.12 2.67
N ALA A 164 3.44 -3.47 2.16
CA ALA A 164 2.18 -3.14 2.83
C ALA A 164 2.11 -3.76 4.24
N LEU A 165 2.54 -5.02 4.39
CA LEU A 165 2.62 -5.66 5.71
C LEU A 165 3.62 -4.94 6.63
N PHE A 166 4.77 -4.52 6.12
CA PHE A 166 5.75 -3.75 6.89
C PHE A 166 5.22 -2.42 7.40
N ILE A 167 4.41 -1.69 6.61
CA ILE A 167 3.78 -0.44 7.07
C ILE A 167 2.76 -0.71 8.18
N ALA A 168 2.07 -1.86 8.12
CA ALA A 168 0.97 -2.18 9.02
C ALA A 168 1.39 -2.89 10.33
N ALA A 169 2.63 -3.37 10.41
CA ALA A 169 3.19 -4.09 11.56
C ALA A 169 3.85 -3.11 12.54
#